data_AF-A0A0G4NLN4-F1
#
_entry.id   AF-A0A0G4NLN4-F1
#
_cell.length_a   1.000
_cell.length_b   1.000
_cell.length_c   1.000
_cell.angle_alpha   90.00
_cell.angle_beta   90.00
_cell.angle_gamma   90.00
#
_symmetry.space_group_name_H-M   'P 1'
#
loop_
_entity.id
_entity.type
_entity.pdbx_description
1 polymer ?
#
loop_
_entity_poly.entity_id
_entity_poly.type
_entity_poly.pdbx_seq_one_letter_code
_entity_poly.pdbx_strand_id
1 'polypeptide(L)'
;DSLYKETVDTSDQTMFTDLTQSMEQLFFDDMDALNVLRPDVITRVTEYVPQIADFVARIVDKGFAYESDGSVYFDITAFEKAGNTYARLRPGNRNDKSLQEDGEGALSKNLGEKR
;
A
#
# COMPACT_ATOMS: atom_id res chain seq x y z
N ASP A 1 -5.95 -22.24 12.94
CA ASP A 1 -6.41 -21.19 12.01
C ASP A 1 -7.30 -21.65 10.84
N SER A 2 -7.72 -22.92 10.77
CA SER A 2 -8.60 -23.41 9.70
C SER A 2 -10.10 -23.28 9.97
N LEU A 3 -10.51 -22.93 11.20
CA LEU A 3 -11.91 -23.05 11.63
C LEU A 3 -12.86 -21.97 11.07
N TYR A 4 -12.33 -20.85 10.57
CA TYR A 4 -13.13 -19.71 10.08
C TYR A 4 -12.85 -19.35 8.62
N LYS A 5 -11.96 -20.10 7.94
CA LYS A 5 -11.54 -19.78 6.57
C LYS A 5 -12.61 -20.12 5.52
N GLU A 6 -13.51 -21.04 5.84
CA GLU A 6 -14.50 -21.59 4.90
C GLU A 6 -15.84 -20.86 4.87
N THR A 7 -16.08 -19.88 5.77
CA THR A 7 -17.42 -19.27 5.92
C THR A 7 -17.55 -17.86 5.35
N VAL A 8 -16.47 -17.26 4.85
CA VAL A 8 -16.54 -15.91 4.25
C VAL A 8 -16.53 -16.05 2.74
N ASP A 9 -17.65 -15.66 2.12
CA ASP A 9 -17.70 -15.48 0.67
C ASP A 9 -16.79 -14.30 0.30
N THR A 10 -15.66 -14.60 -0.34
CA THR A 10 -14.69 -13.58 -0.74
C THR A 10 -15.14 -12.75 -1.95
N SER A 11 -16.23 -13.14 -2.61
CA SER A 11 -16.85 -12.34 -3.66
C SER A 11 -17.74 -11.23 -3.11
N ASP A 12 -18.24 -11.39 -1.88
CA ASP A 12 -18.99 -10.37 -1.18
C ASP A 12 -18.06 -9.41 -0.43
N GLN A 13 -17.90 -8.21 -0.99
CA GLN A 13 -17.08 -7.16 -0.40
C GLN A 13 -17.88 -6.16 0.45
N THR A 14 -19.20 -6.35 0.59
CA THR A 14 -20.12 -5.39 1.22
C THR A 14 -19.68 -5.02 2.64
N MET A 15 -19.29 -6.00 3.45
CA MET A 15 -18.81 -5.76 4.82
C MET A 15 -17.63 -4.78 4.88
N PHE A 16 -16.71 -4.83 3.89
CA PHE A 16 -15.57 -3.91 3.83
C PHE A 16 -15.97 -2.56 3.25
N THR A 17 -16.81 -2.54 2.21
CA THR A 17 -17.24 -1.30 1.56
C THR A 17 -18.15 -0.47 2.46
N ASP A 18 -19.07 -1.08 3.19
CA ASP A 18 -20.01 -0.37 4.07
C ASP A 18 -19.27 0.32 5.22
N LEU A 19 -18.34 -0.39 5.85
CA LEU A 19 -17.50 0.18 6.90
C LEU A 19 -16.66 1.33 6.36
N THR A 20 -15.96 1.13 5.24
CA THR A 20 -15.07 2.15 4.68
C THR A 20 -15.83 3.39 4.20
N GLN A 21 -17.01 3.22 3.59
CA GLN A 21 -17.88 4.34 3.20
C GLN A 21 -18.41 5.10 4.41
N SER A 22 -18.80 4.40 5.48
CA SER A 22 -19.24 5.06 6.72
C SER A 22 -18.14 5.91 7.35
N MET A 23 -16.90 5.39 7.38
CA MET A 23 -15.74 6.13 7.90
C MET A 23 -15.34 7.29 6.99
N GLU A 24 -15.42 7.10 5.67
CA GLU A 24 -15.22 8.17 4.68
C GLU A 24 -16.21 9.32 4.90
N GLN A 25 -17.49 9.00 5.12
CA GLN A 25 -18.51 10.01 5.40
C GLN A 25 -18.19 10.79 6.69
N LEU A 26 -17.87 10.09 7.79
CA LEU A 26 -17.53 10.73 9.06
C LEU A 26 -16.33 11.67 8.93
N PHE A 27 -15.26 11.23 8.24
CA PHE A 27 -14.10 12.07 7.97
C PHE A 27 -14.50 13.36 7.25
N PHE A 28 -15.36 13.25 6.24
CA PHE A 28 -15.79 14.39 5.47
C PHE A 28 -16.75 15.33 6.21
N ASP A 29 -17.59 14.80 7.10
CA ASP A 29 -18.42 15.59 8.00
C ASP A 29 -17.55 16.42 8.96
N ASP A 30 -16.48 15.83 9.49
CA ASP A 30 -15.49 16.54 10.31
C ASP A 30 -14.75 17.64 9.51
N MET A 31 -14.36 17.34 8.27
CA MET A 31 -13.71 18.33 7.40
C MET A 31 -14.64 19.52 7.10
N ASP A 32 -15.92 19.26 6.85
CA ASP A 32 -16.92 20.32 6.67
C ASP A 32 -17.13 21.15 7.94
N ALA A 33 -17.18 20.51 9.11
CA ALA A 33 -17.27 21.21 10.39
C ALA A 33 -16.06 22.13 10.65
N LEU A 34 -14.89 21.78 10.10
CA LEU A 34 -13.68 22.59 10.11
C LEU A 34 -13.61 23.62 8.96
N ASN A 35 -14.65 23.75 8.13
CA ASN A 35 -14.70 24.58 6.93
C ASN A 35 -13.57 24.28 5.92
N VAL A 36 -13.13 23.02 5.84
CA VAL A 36 -12.20 22.57 4.81
C VAL A 36 -12.97 22.41 3.50
N LEU A 37 -12.42 22.94 2.41
CA LEU A 37 -13.03 22.78 1.09
C LEU A 37 -13.00 21.31 0.66
N ARG A 38 -14.12 20.85 0.08
CA ARG A 38 -14.22 19.53 -0.54
C ARG A 38 -13.26 19.42 -1.74
N PRO A 39 -12.65 18.24 -1.96
CA PRO A 39 -11.82 18.01 -3.15
C PRO A 39 -12.69 17.96 -4.42
N ASP A 40 -12.12 18.36 -5.55
CA ASP A 40 -12.80 18.26 -6.86
C ASP A 40 -13.03 16.80 -7.30
N VAL A 41 -12.12 15.89 -6.90
CA VAL A 41 -12.15 14.47 -7.23
C VAL A 41 -11.73 13.65 -6.03
N ILE A 42 -12.47 12.58 -5.76
CA ILE A 42 -12.13 11.57 -4.76
C ILE A 42 -11.67 10.31 -5.50
N THR A 43 -10.47 9.82 -5.19
CA THR A 43 -9.90 8.60 -5.78
C THR A 43 -9.76 7.52 -4.72
N ARG A 44 -10.60 6.49 -4.76
CA ARG A 44 -10.50 5.35 -3.83
C ARG A 44 -9.54 4.31 -4.40
N VAL A 45 -8.60 3.83 -3.59
CA VAL A 45 -7.61 2.82 -4.03
C VAL A 45 -8.30 1.58 -4.62
N THR A 46 -9.40 1.15 -4.03
CA THR A 46 -10.22 0.00 -4.47
C THR A 46 -10.78 0.15 -5.89
N GLU A 47 -10.98 1.38 -6.37
CA GLU A 47 -11.48 1.66 -7.73
C GLU A 47 -10.37 1.66 -8.79
N TYR A 48 -9.09 1.67 -8.39
CA TYR A 48 -7.93 1.81 -9.27
C TYR A 48 -6.94 0.64 -9.20
N VAL A 49 -7.34 -0.48 -8.60
CA VAL A 49 -6.48 -1.67 -8.42
C VAL A 49 -5.86 -2.15 -9.75
N PRO A 50 -6.58 -2.25 -10.88
CA PRO A 50 -5.98 -2.66 -12.15
C PRO A 50 -4.85 -1.73 -12.61
N GLN A 51 -5.05 -0.42 -12.51
CA GLN A 51 -4.07 0.59 -12.91
C GLN A 51 -2.84 0.59 -12.00
N ILE A 52 -3.03 0.32 -10.70
CA ILE A 52 -1.93 0.15 -9.74
C ILE A 52 -1.12 -1.10 -10.09
N ALA A 53 -1.78 -2.22 -10.40
CA ALA A 53 -1.10 -3.44 -10.84
C ALA A 53 -0.27 -3.21 -12.11
N ASP A 54 -0.84 -2.53 -13.11
CA ASP A 54 -0.13 -2.16 -14.34
C ASP A 54 1.05 -1.20 -14.08
N PHE A 55 0.93 -0.31 -13.10
CA PHE A 55 2.03 0.54 -12.68
C PHE A 55 3.16 -0.27 -12.03
N VAL A 56 2.83 -1.18 -11.13
CA VAL A 56 3.81 -2.07 -10.48
C VAL A 56 4.51 -2.96 -11.50
N ALA A 57 3.77 -3.55 -12.45
CA ALA A 57 4.34 -4.37 -13.53
C ALA A 57 5.42 -3.59 -14.31
N ARG A 58 5.15 -2.33 -14.65
CA ARG A 58 6.14 -1.46 -15.32
C ARG A 58 7.37 -1.15 -14.48
N ILE A 59 7.28 -1.18 -13.15
CA ILE A 59 8.44 -1.00 -12.27
C ILE A 59 9.31 -2.27 -12.28
N VAL A 60 8.66 -3.44 -12.24
CA VAL A 60 9.33 -4.75 -12.36
C VAL A 60 10.05 -4.85 -13.72
N ASP A 61 9.37 -4.51 -14.82
CA ASP A 61 9.95 -4.52 -16.17
C ASP A 61 11.18 -3.62 -16.32
N LYS A 62 11.24 -2.54 -15.54
CA LYS A 62 12.38 -1.61 -15.49
C LYS A 62 13.54 -2.11 -14.61
N GLY A 63 13.37 -3.25 -13.94
CA GLY A 63 14.37 -3.80 -13.02
C GLY A 63 14.49 -3.02 -11.70
N PHE A 64 13.44 -2.30 -11.29
CA PHE A 64 13.39 -1.56 -10.02
C PHE A 64 12.49 -2.20 -8.96
N ALA A 65 12.02 -3.41 -9.21
CA ALA A 65 11.26 -4.20 -8.26
C ALA A 65 11.52 -5.69 -8.49
N TYR A 66 11.29 -6.49 -7.45
CA TYR A 66 11.44 -7.94 -7.47
C TYR A 66 10.27 -8.61 -6.75
N GLU A 67 9.94 -9.84 -7.14
CA GLU A 67 8.95 -10.67 -6.48
C GLU A 67 9.59 -11.50 -5.36
N SER A 68 8.91 -11.63 -4.23
CA SER A 68 9.23 -12.58 -3.16
C SER A 68 7.94 -13.02 -2.46
N ASP A 69 7.76 -14.32 -2.28
CA ASP A 69 6.64 -14.92 -1.53
C ASP A 69 5.24 -14.40 -1.92
N GLY A 70 5.01 -14.19 -3.22
CA GLY A 70 3.74 -13.68 -3.76
C GLY A 70 3.53 -12.17 -3.56
N SER A 71 4.52 -11.45 -3.06
CA SER A 71 4.55 -9.99 -2.94
C SER A 71 5.60 -9.39 -3.88
N VAL A 72 5.44 -8.11 -4.21
CA VAL A 72 6.40 -7.35 -5.04
C VAL A 72 7.01 -6.23 -4.20
N TYR A 73 8.34 -6.20 -4.14
CA TYR A 73 9.12 -5.24 -3.37
C TYR A 73 9.88 -4.29 -4.30
N PHE A 74 10.04 -3.04 -3.88
CA PHE A 74 10.81 -2.05 -4.62
C PHE A 74 12.31 -2.20 -4.32
N ASP A 75 13.15 -2.29 -5.36
CA ASP A 75 14.60 -2.37 -5.25
C ASP A 75 15.24 -0.98 -5.23
N ILE A 76 15.48 -0.49 -4.01
CA ILE A 76 16.14 0.79 -3.77
C ILE A 76 17.55 0.82 -4.37
N THR A 77 18.29 -0.29 -4.27
CA THR A 77 19.68 -0.38 -4.73
C THR A 77 19.76 -0.27 -6.25
N ALA A 78 18.90 -1.00 -6.96
CA ALA A 78 18.81 -0.92 -8.43
C ALA A 78 18.38 0.48 -8.88
N PHE A 79 17.40 1.09 -8.19
CA PHE A 79 16.92 2.43 -8.51
C PHE A 79 18.00 3.51 -8.35
N GLU A 80 18.77 3.46 -7.25
CA GLU A 80 19.90 4.37 -6.99
C GLU A 80 21.07 4.13 -7.95
N LYS A 81 21.37 2.86 -8.29
CA LYS A 81 22.40 2.50 -9.28
C LYS A 81 22.09 3.07 -10.67
N ALA A 82 20.81 3.24 -11.02
CA ALA A 82 20.39 3.90 -12.25
C ALA A 82 20.48 5.44 -12.20
N GLY A 83 21.01 6.02 -11.12
CA GLY A 83 21.23 7.46 -10.95
C GLY A 83 20.06 8.21 -10.30
N ASN A 84 19.07 7.51 -9.76
CA ASN A 84 17.94 8.14 -9.07
C ASN A 84 18.22 8.31 -7.56
N THR A 85 17.38 9.07 -6.87
CA THR A 85 17.46 9.28 -5.41
C THR A 85 16.21 8.75 -4.73
N TYR A 86 16.36 7.75 -3.87
CA TYR A 86 15.28 7.21 -3.06
C TYR A 86 14.98 8.08 -1.83
N ALA A 87 13.79 7.95 -1.26
CA ALA A 87 13.31 8.72 -0.10
C ALA A 87 13.34 10.25 -0.29
N ARG A 88 13.16 10.73 -1.54
CA ARG A 88 13.31 12.16 -1.90
C ARG A 88 12.50 13.14 -1.04
N LEU A 89 11.29 12.76 -0.63
CA LEU A 89 10.41 13.62 0.18
C LEU A 89 10.75 13.59 1.68
N ARG A 90 11.43 12.54 2.15
CA ARG A 90 11.86 12.33 3.53
C ARG A 90 13.23 11.64 3.57
N PRO A 91 14.33 12.33 3.20
CA PRO A 91 15.63 11.66 3.03
C PRO A 91 16.16 10.98 4.31
N GLY A 92 15.78 11.49 5.49
CA GLY A 92 16.15 10.91 6.79
C GLY A 92 15.65 9.47 7.00
N ASN A 93 14.60 9.06 6.30
CA ASN A 93 14.01 7.73 6.46
C ASN A 93 14.80 6.64 5.70
N ARG A 94 15.76 7.02 4.84
CA ARG A 94 16.50 6.09 3.96
C ARG A 94 17.19 4.95 4.71
N ASN A 95 17.63 5.20 5.94
CA ASN A 95 18.37 4.26 6.78
C ASN A 95 17.67 3.93 8.10
N ASP A 96 16.40 4.31 8.23
CA ASP A 96 15.61 3.99 9.42
C ASP A 96 15.05 2.57 9.29
N LYS A 97 15.74 1.62 9.92
CA LYS A 97 15.36 0.20 9.90
C LYS A 97 14.00 -0.04 10.54
N SER A 98 13.64 0.73 11.56
CA SER A 98 12.34 0.55 12.21
C SER A 98 11.19 0.91 11.26
N LEU A 99 11.34 2.00 10.52
CA LEU A 99 10.35 2.40 9.51
C LEU A 99 10.33 1.46 8.29
N GLN A 100 11.45 0.83 7.96
CA GLN A 100 11.53 -0.20 6.92
C GLN A 100 10.77 -1.47 7.34
N GLU A 101 10.99 -1.92 8.57
CA GLU A 101 10.34 -3.09 9.16
C GLU A 101 8.82 -2.86 9.38
N ASP A 102 8.42 -1.67 9.83
CA ASP A 102 7.00 -1.31 9.98
C ASP A 102 6.24 -1.33 8.64
N GLY A 103 6.93 -1.01 7.54
CA GLY A 103 6.37 -1.08 6.18
C GLY A 103 5.99 -2.49 5.74
N GLU A 104 6.62 -3.53 6.31
CA GLU A 104 6.28 -4.94 6.07
C GLU A 104 5.03 -5.38 6.86
N GLY A 105 4.56 -4.55 7.79
CA GLY A 105 3.46 -4.84 8.69
C GLY A 105 3.83 -5.83 9.79
N ALA A 106 3.21 -5.67 10.97
CA ALA A 106 3.47 -6.49 12.15
C ALA A 106 3.19 -8.01 11.99
N LEU A 107 2.65 -8.42 10.84
CA LEU A 107 2.33 -9.80 10.49
C LEU A 107 3.45 -10.52 9.71
N SER A 108 4.50 -9.80 9.26
CA SER A 108 5.65 -10.35 8.51
C SER A 108 6.61 -11.24 9.36
N LYS A 109 6.24 -11.60 10.60
CA LYS A 109 7.16 -12.34 11.48
C LYS A 109 7.50 -13.73 10.92
N ASN A 110 8.71 -13.82 10.39
CA ASN A 110 9.49 -15.00 9.98
C ASN A 110 9.29 -15.50 8.55
N LEU A 111 9.67 -14.68 7.57
CA LEU A 111 10.28 -15.20 6.33
C LEU A 111 11.68 -14.62 6.27
N GLY A 112 12.65 -15.36 6.80
CA GLY A 112 14.04 -14.98 6.63
C GLY A 112 14.40 -15.21 5.17
N GLU A 113 14.39 -14.17 4.34
CA GLU A 113 14.97 -14.09 2.98
C GLU A 113 14.65 -12.66 2.47
N LYS A 114 15.56 -11.77 2.07
CA LYS A 114 16.99 -11.82 1.74
C LYS A 114 17.59 -10.41 1.81
N ARG A 115 18.92 -10.43 1.75
CA ARG A 115 19.92 -9.34 1.72
C ARG A 115 19.68 -8.24 0.69
#